data_AF-A0AAU9XC93-F1
#
_entry.id   AF-A0AAU9XC93-F1
#
_cell.length_a   1.000
_cell.length_b   1.000
_cell.length_c   1.000
_cell.angle_alpha   90.00
_cell.angle_beta   90.00
_cell.angle_gamma   90.00
#
_symmetry.space_group_name_H-M   'P 1'
#
loop_
_entity.id
_entity.type
_entity.pdbx_description
1 polymer ?
#
loop_
_entity_poly.entity_id
_entity_poly.type
_entity_poly.pdbx_seq_one_letter_code
_entity_poly.pdbx_strand_id
1 'polypeptide(L)'
;MGHEPSFEELSALERSGFEKGLKFSIAPRKIPTAEIVAAVEESISQLNDERRNLDVFNALIALKKDPDRLVLSADKGNCVVVRDKQQYHDKALSLLNDKSTYAVLNSDPICKTQR
;
A
#
# COMPACT_ATOMS: atom_id res chain seq x y z
N MET A 1 50.53 -10.61 12.28
CA MET A 1 49.96 -11.92 11.93
C MET A 1 49.16 -11.71 10.65
N GLY A 2 49.69 -12.15 9.51
CA GLY A 2 48.99 -12.02 8.23
C GLY A 2 47.88 -13.05 8.12
N HIS A 3 46.68 -12.63 7.72
CA HIS A 3 45.64 -13.54 7.28
C HIS A 3 46.03 -14.06 5.90
N GLU A 4 46.42 -15.34 5.85
CA GLU A 4 46.54 -16.11 4.62
C GLU A 4 45.18 -16.11 3.89
N PRO A 5 45.12 -15.72 2.61
CA PRO A 5 43.88 -15.81 1.84
C PRO A 5 43.54 -17.28 1.60
N SER A 6 42.40 -17.75 2.13
CA SER A 6 41.87 -19.08 1.86
C SER A 6 41.46 -19.16 0.39
N PHE A 7 42.30 -19.76 -0.44
CA PHE A 7 41.94 -20.12 -1.81
C PHE A 7 40.96 -21.30 -1.77
N GLU A 8 39.68 -21.02 -1.96
CA GLU A 8 38.67 -22.05 -2.16
C GLU A 8 38.83 -22.59 -3.59
N GLU A 9 39.31 -23.84 -3.70
CA GLU A 9 39.51 -24.45 -5.02
C GLU A 9 38.18 -24.63 -5.73
N LEU A 10 38.11 -24.14 -6.98
CA LEU A 10 36.93 -24.29 -7.82
C LEU A 10 36.51 -25.76 -7.94
N SER A 11 35.22 -26.00 -7.79
CA SER A 11 34.62 -27.32 -7.99
C SER A 11 34.84 -27.81 -9.42
N ALA A 12 34.81 -29.13 -9.61
CA ALA A 12 34.97 -29.74 -10.94
C ALA A 12 33.95 -29.22 -11.96
N LEU A 13 32.75 -28.85 -11.50
CA LEU A 13 31.70 -28.27 -12.35
C LEU A 13 32.05 -26.85 -12.80
N GLU A 14 32.57 -26.02 -11.90
CA GLU A 14 33.00 -24.65 -12.22
C GLU A 14 34.18 -24.67 -13.18
N ARG A 15 35.18 -25.52 -12.93
CA ARG A 15 36.34 -25.71 -13.82
C ARG A 15 35.88 -26.13 -15.23
N SER A 16 34.96 -27.10 -15.31
CA SER A 16 34.39 -27.54 -16.60
C SER A 16 33.56 -26.46 -17.30
N GLY A 17 32.88 -25.60 -16.54
CA GLY A 17 32.17 -24.44 -17.09
C GLY A 17 33.12 -23.43 -17.74
N PHE A 18 34.21 -23.08 -17.05
CA PHE A 18 35.21 -22.14 -17.55
C PHE A 18 35.96 -22.67 -18.79
N GLU A 19 36.29 -23.98 -18.81
CA GLU A 19 36.99 -24.60 -19.94
C GLU A 19 36.19 -24.58 -21.25
N LYS A 20 34.86 -24.57 -21.18
CA LYS A 20 34.00 -24.54 -22.38
C LYS A 20 33.93 -23.15 -23.03
N GLY A 21 34.34 -22.10 -22.32
CA GLY A 21 34.42 -20.74 -22.84
C GLY A 21 33.11 -19.96 -22.77
N LEU A 22 33.20 -18.64 -22.96
CA LEU A 22 32.16 -17.62 -22.69
C LEU A 22 30.82 -17.81 -23.41
N LYS A 23 30.71 -18.73 -24.38
CA LYS A 23 29.49 -19.02 -25.15
C LYS A 23 28.69 -20.20 -24.59
N PHE A 24 29.12 -20.78 -23.48
CA PHE A 24 28.45 -21.90 -22.82
C PHE A 24 27.94 -21.47 -21.45
N SER A 25 26.62 -21.53 -21.27
CA SER A 25 25.99 -21.47 -19.96
C SER A 25 25.74 -22.91 -19.47
N ILE A 26 26.09 -23.18 -18.22
CA ILE A 26 25.68 -24.44 -17.59
C ILE A 26 24.18 -24.33 -17.35
N ALA A 27 23.40 -25.04 -18.17
CA ALA A 27 21.97 -25.12 -18.00
C ALA A 27 21.67 -25.78 -16.64
N PRO A 28 20.92 -25.13 -15.74
CA PRO A 28 20.64 -25.67 -14.43
C PRO A 28 19.80 -26.95 -14.58
N ARG A 29 20.16 -28.00 -13.83
CA ARG A 29 19.46 -29.29 -13.87
C ARG A 29 18.03 -29.20 -13.32
N LYS A 30 17.74 -28.19 -12.50
CA LYS A 30 16.44 -27.89 -11.92
C LYS A 30 16.21 -26.39 -12.03
N ILE A 31 15.00 -25.99 -12.40
CA ILE A 31 14.63 -24.57 -12.48
C ILE A 31 14.81 -23.95 -11.08
N PRO A 32 15.55 -22.85 -10.94
CA PRO A 32 15.79 -22.21 -9.64
C PRO A 32 14.58 -21.35 -9.24
N THR A 33 13.44 -22.00 -9.03
CA THR A 33 12.17 -21.31 -8.71
C THR A 33 12.30 -20.44 -7.46
N ALA A 34 13.06 -20.87 -6.45
CA ALA A 34 13.25 -20.11 -5.22
C ALA A 34 14.00 -18.78 -5.44
N GLU A 35 15.03 -18.76 -6.28
CA GLU A 35 15.75 -17.51 -6.61
C GLU A 35 14.88 -16.57 -7.43
N ILE A 36 14.14 -17.10 -8.41
CA ILE A 36 13.21 -16.31 -9.21
C ILE A 36 12.14 -15.68 -8.32
N VAL A 37 11.52 -16.48 -7.44
CA VAL A 37 10.50 -15.99 -6.49
C VAL A 37 11.10 -14.96 -5.55
N ALA A 38 12.26 -15.23 -4.95
CA ALA A 38 12.92 -14.29 -4.04
C ALA A 38 13.27 -12.96 -4.73
N ALA A 39 13.80 -13.00 -5.96
CA ALA A 39 14.11 -11.80 -6.74
C ALA A 39 12.86 -11.00 -7.10
N VAL A 40 11.75 -11.68 -7.42
CA VAL A 40 10.46 -11.05 -7.70
C VAL A 40 9.86 -10.44 -6.42
N GLU A 41 9.88 -11.16 -5.30
CA GLU A 41 9.39 -10.68 -4.00
C GLU A 41 10.18 -9.46 -3.52
N GLU A 42 11.50 -9.49 -3.63
CA GLU A 42 12.37 -8.36 -3.31
C GLU A 42 12.06 -7.15 -4.21
N SER A 43 11.92 -7.37 -5.52
CA SER A 43 11.58 -6.31 -6.47
C SER A 43 10.21 -5.68 -6.18
N ILE A 44 9.21 -6.49 -5.82
CA ILE A 44 7.87 -6.01 -5.45
C ILE A 44 7.88 -5.30 -4.10
N SER A 45 8.61 -5.82 -3.12
CA SER A 45 8.76 -5.23 -1.78
C SER A 45 9.39 -3.82 -1.87
N GLN A 46 10.32 -3.61 -2.80
CA GLN A 46 10.94 -2.32 -3.07
C GLN A 46 10.04 -1.33 -3.84
N LEU A 47 8.89 -1.75 -4.39
CA LEU A 47 7.86 -0.86 -4.95
C LEU A 47 7.08 -0.18 -3.80
N ASN A 48 7.84 0.53 -2.96
CA ASN A 48 7.45 1.18 -1.71
C ASN A 48 6.00 1.68 -1.68
N ASP A 49 5.19 1.01 -0.86
CA ASP A 49 3.97 1.59 -0.33
C ASP A 49 4.27 2.89 0.42
N GLU A 50 5.43 3.02 1.08
CA GLU A 50 5.79 4.21 1.86
C GLU A 50 5.87 5.52 1.07
N ARG A 51 6.49 5.53 -0.13
CA ARG A 51 6.54 6.74 -0.97
C ARG A 51 5.17 7.08 -1.53
N ARG A 52 4.40 6.07 -1.95
CA ARG A 52 3.00 6.25 -2.37
C ARG A 52 2.13 6.77 -1.23
N ASN A 53 2.33 6.26 -0.02
CA ASN A 53 1.64 6.68 1.19
C ASN A 53 1.98 8.13 1.55
N LEU A 54 3.24 8.55 1.39
CA LEU A 54 3.65 9.93 1.64
C LEU A 54 2.98 10.92 0.67
N ASP A 55 2.95 10.60 -0.62
CA ASP A 55 2.30 11.45 -1.63
C ASP A 55 0.78 11.53 -1.42
N VAL A 56 0.14 10.39 -1.14
CA VAL A 56 -1.29 10.32 -0.80
C VAL A 56 -1.59 11.10 0.49
N PHE A 57 -0.75 10.97 1.51
CA PHE A 57 -0.88 11.69 2.78
C PHE A 57 -0.77 13.21 2.58
N ASN A 58 0.22 13.66 1.81
CA ASN A 58 0.41 15.07 1.47
C ASN A 58 -0.77 15.63 0.67
N ALA A 59 -1.27 14.87 -0.32
CA ALA A 59 -2.47 15.23 -1.06
C ALA A 59 -3.70 15.35 -0.15
N LEU A 60 -3.85 14.45 0.83
CA LEU A 60 -4.94 14.50 1.81
C LEU A 60 -4.83 15.71 2.73
N ILE A 61 -3.62 16.08 3.18
CA ILE A 61 -3.39 17.30 3.95
C ILE A 61 -3.77 18.53 3.12
N ALA A 62 -3.38 18.58 1.85
CA ALA A 62 -3.73 19.70 0.97
C ALA A 62 -5.25 19.80 0.79
N LEU A 63 -5.94 18.68 0.54
CA LEU A 63 -7.39 18.64 0.42
C LEU A 63 -8.12 19.07 1.69
N LYS A 64 -7.59 18.74 2.87
CA LYS A 64 -8.16 19.17 4.16
C LYS A 64 -7.99 20.66 4.44
N LYS A 65 -7.01 21.32 3.82
CA LYS A 65 -6.81 22.77 3.95
C LYS A 65 -7.76 23.60 3.10
N ASP A 66 -8.35 22.99 2.06
CA ASP A 66 -9.31 23.63 1.18
C ASP A 66 -10.67 23.80 1.91
N PRO A 67 -11.14 25.04 2.15
CA PRO A 67 -12.37 25.30 2.90
C PRO A 67 -13.65 24.88 2.15
N ASP A 68 -13.58 24.72 0.82
CA ASP A 68 -14.72 24.36 -0.03
C ASP A 68 -14.88 22.84 -0.19
N ARG A 69 -13.91 22.06 0.29
CA ARG A 69 -13.94 20.60 0.24
C ARG A 69 -14.19 19.99 1.62
N LEU A 70 -15.00 18.93 1.63
CA LEU A 70 -15.28 18.11 2.80
C LEU A 70 -14.65 16.72 2.60
N VAL A 71 -13.72 16.36 3.47
CA VAL A 71 -13.04 15.05 3.46
C VAL A 71 -13.53 14.24 4.66
N LEU A 72 -14.22 13.12 4.41
CA LEU A 72 -14.79 12.23 5.42
C LEU A 72 -14.15 10.84 5.35
N SER A 73 -14.10 10.14 6.49
CA SER A 73 -13.80 8.72 6.50
C SER A 73 -14.91 7.93 5.80
N ALA A 74 -14.55 7.02 4.90
CA ALA A 74 -15.50 6.09 4.33
C ALA A 74 -15.84 4.96 5.33
N ASP A 75 -16.95 4.27 5.08
CA ASP A 75 -17.40 3.11 5.86
C ASP A 75 -16.45 1.90 5.73
N LYS A 76 -15.68 1.82 4.63
CA LYS A 76 -14.76 0.70 4.34
C LYS A 76 -13.31 1.12 4.32
N GLY A 77 -12.44 0.15 4.66
CA GLY A 77 -11.04 0.28 5.04
C GLY A 77 -10.23 1.31 4.25
N ASN A 78 -9.48 2.13 5.01
CA ASN A 78 -8.51 3.14 4.58
C ASN A 78 -8.93 3.99 3.35
N CYS A 79 -10.22 4.20 3.17
CA CYS A 79 -10.78 5.02 2.11
C CYS A 79 -11.34 6.32 2.68
N VAL A 80 -11.33 7.36 1.85
CA VAL A 80 -11.87 8.67 2.17
C VAL A 80 -12.86 9.11 1.10
N VAL A 81 -13.89 9.83 1.50
CA VAL A 81 -14.85 10.45 0.58
C VAL A 81 -14.57 11.94 0.55
N VAL A 82 -14.36 12.48 -0.66
CA VAL A 82 -14.18 13.92 -0.88
C VAL A 82 -15.44 14.44 -1.55
N ARG A 83 -16.06 15.45 -0.96
CA ARG A 83 -17.25 16.13 -1.51
C ARG A 83 -17.03 17.63 -1.54
N ASP A 84 -17.74 18.29 -2.45
CA ASP A 84 -17.96 19.73 -2.33
C ASP A 84 -18.81 20.01 -1.08
N LYS A 85 -18.37 20.99 -0.29
CA LYS A 85 -18.96 21.29 1.02
C LYS A 85 -20.36 21.88 0.90
N GLN A 86 -20.57 22.78 -0.06
CA GLN A 86 -21.87 23.42 -0.27
C GLN A 86 -22.89 22.39 -0.74
N GLN A 87 -22.56 21.61 -1.77
CA GLN A 87 -23.45 20.57 -2.29
C GLN A 87 -23.79 19.51 -1.25
N TYR A 88 -22.82 19.12 -0.41
CA TYR A 88 -23.08 18.18 0.68
C TYR A 88 -24.08 18.77 1.68
N HIS A 89 -23.88 20.03 2.07
CA HIS A 89 -24.74 20.70 3.04
C HIS A 89 -26.16 20.89 2.50
N ASP A 90 -26.30 21.35 1.25
CA ASP A 90 -27.59 21.52 0.59
C ASP A 90 -28.34 20.20 0.48
N LYS A 91 -27.63 19.11 0.11
CA LYS A 91 -28.24 17.79 0.03
C LYS A 91 -28.66 17.28 1.41
N ALA A 92 -27.84 17.49 2.44
CA ALA A 92 -28.18 17.10 3.80
C ALA A 92 -29.42 17.84 4.31
N LEU A 93 -29.48 19.16 4.11
CA LEU A 93 -30.65 19.97 4.48
C LEU A 93 -31.90 19.55 3.69
N SER A 94 -31.76 19.29 2.39
CA SER A 94 -32.86 18.81 1.56
C SER A 94 -33.43 17.49 2.07
N LEU A 95 -32.58 16.56 2.53
CA LEU A 95 -33.03 15.29 3.11
C LEU A 95 -33.64 15.49 4.51
N LEU A 96 -33.01 16.27 5.38
CA LEU A 96 -33.48 16.52 6.75
C LEU A 96 -34.82 17.27 6.79
N ASN A 97 -35.09 18.11 5.79
CA ASN A 97 -36.37 18.83 5.66
C ASN A 97 -37.52 17.94 5.19
N ASP A 98 -37.25 16.72 4.73
CA ASP A 98 -38.29 15.75 4.40
C ASP A 98 -38.93 15.20 5.69
N LYS A 99 -40.06 15.82 6.06
CA LYS A 99 -40.87 15.43 7.22
C LYS A 99 -41.61 14.10 7.04
N SER A 100 -41.64 13.52 5.84
CA SER A 100 -42.22 12.19 5.62
C SER A 100 -41.28 11.07 6.07
N THR A 101 -39.97 11.28 5.97
CA THR A 101 -38.94 10.31 6.34
C THR A 101 -38.33 10.60 7.71
N TYR A 102 -38.04 11.87 8.03
CA TYR A 102 -37.30 12.27 9.22
C TYR A 102 -38.16 13.10 10.20
N ALA A 103 -37.92 12.94 11.51
CA ALA A 103 -38.57 13.71 12.56
C ALA A 103 -37.52 14.21 13.57
N VAL A 104 -37.74 15.42 14.10
CA VAL A 104 -36.87 16.00 15.13
C VAL A 104 -37.09 15.23 16.43
N LEU A 105 -35.99 14.78 17.02
CA LEU A 105 -36.02 14.08 18.29
C LEU A 105 -35.94 15.08 19.45
N ASN A 106 -36.82 14.94 20.43
CA ASN A 106 -36.92 15.87 21.56
C ASN A 106 -35.88 15.60 22.68
N SER A 107 -35.03 14.59 22.53
CA SER A 107 -34.04 14.17 23.52
C SER A 107 -32.92 13.37 22.86
N ASP A 108 -31.73 13.36 23.45
CA ASP A 108 -30.63 12.52 22.96
C ASP A 108 -30.97 11.02 23.11
N PRO A 109 -30.97 10.22 22.03
CA PRO A 109 -31.32 8.80 22.09
C PRO A 109 -30.22 7.95 22.73
N ILE A 110 -29.00 8.47 22.88
CA ILE A 110 -27.82 7.76 23.39
C ILE A 110 -27.74 7.84 24.93
N CYS A 111 -28.47 8.77 25.55
CA CYS A 111 -28.49 8.96 27.01
C CYS A 111 -28.96 7.74 27.82
N LYS A 112 -29.59 6.72 27.23
CA LYS A 112 -30.11 5.55 27.94
C LYS A 112 -29.22 4.31 27.93
N THR A 113 -28.01 4.38 27.37
CA THR A 113 -27.08 3.24 27.43
C THR A 113 -26.36 3.23 28.78
N GLN A 114 -27.04 2.73 29.81
CA GLN A 114 -26.39 2.35 31.06
C GLN A 114 -25.64 1.03 30.81
N ARG A 115 -24.32 1.04 31.02
CA ARG A 115 -23.51 -0.19 31.09
C ARG A 115 -23.75 -0.90 32.41
#